data_AF-A0A437K093-F1
#
_entry.id   AF-A0A437K093-F1
#
_cell.length_a   1.000
_cell.length_b   1.000
_cell.length_c   1.000
_cell.angle_alpha   90.00
_cell.angle_beta   90.00
_cell.angle_gamma   90.00
#
_symmetry.space_group_name_H-M   'P 1'
#
loop_
_entity.id
_entity.type
_entity.pdbx_description
1 polymer ?
#
loop_
_entity_poly.entity_id
_entity_poly.type
_entity_poly.pdbx_seq_one_letter_code
_entity_poly.pdbx_strand_id
1 'polypeptide(L)'
;MTAQPLQIERQYLVQLLEAVKRCCFHLHASARKLPWLLNGQFLYARRNDTDLFEAMAAFNEYFAKLRDTQGAVLRHAALLMGETTSPLMRSRHCSRNLASSNRWRVGNCPARCATFQCTTTTPTTP
;
A
#
# COMPACT_ATOMS: atom_id res chain seq x y z
N MET A 1 29.95 24.34 -0.50
CA MET A 1 29.87 23.05 0.22
C MET A 1 28.85 22.18 -0.50
N THR A 2 29.29 21.36 -1.45
CA THR A 2 28.41 20.45 -2.19
C THR A 2 28.11 19.25 -1.29
N ALA A 3 26.86 19.11 -0.85
CA ALA A 3 26.46 17.93 -0.08
C ALA A 3 26.77 16.68 -0.92
N GLN A 4 27.53 15.74 -0.34
CA GLN A 4 27.81 14.45 -0.95
C GLN A 4 26.47 13.81 -1.38
N PRO A 5 26.36 13.23 -2.58
CA PRO A 5 25.09 12.69 -3.10
C PRO A 5 24.44 11.68 -2.13
N LEU A 6 25.25 10.94 -1.38
CA LEU A 6 24.78 10.00 -0.35
C LEU A 6 24.11 10.69 0.84
N GLN A 7 24.53 11.91 1.20
CA GLN A 7 23.92 12.72 2.27
C GLN A 7 22.49 13.13 1.87
N ILE A 8 22.28 13.45 0.58
CA ILE A 8 20.99 13.87 0.03
C ILE A 8 20.01 12.69 0.07
N GLU A 9 20.42 11.50 -0.36
CA GLU A 9 19.59 10.29 -0.29
C GLU A 9 19.22 9.91 1.15
N ARG A 10 20.15 10.06 2.10
CA ARG A 10 19.85 9.84 3.53
C ARG A 10 18.83 10.85 4.06
N GLN A 11 18.96 12.12 3.70
CA GLN A 11 17.98 13.15 4.08
C GLN A 11 16.60 12.86 3.50
N TYR A 12 16.54 12.42 2.25
CA TYR A 12 15.29 12.02 1.61
C TYR A 12 14.63 10.82 2.31
N LEU A 13 15.41 9.80 2.70
CA LEU A 13 14.91 8.67 3.48
C LEU A 13 14.33 9.11 4.84
N VAL A 14 14.99 10.04 5.53
CA VAL A 14 14.50 10.61 6.81
C VAL A 14 13.15 11.31 6.60
N GLN A 15 13.01 12.11 5.53
CA GLN A 15 11.75 12.78 5.21
C GLN A 15 10.62 11.77 4.93
N LEU A 16 10.92 10.68 4.21
CA LEU A 16 9.94 9.63 3.95
C LEU A 16 9.51 8.90 5.25
N LEU A 17 10.46 8.62 6.16
CA LEU A 17 10.15 8.00 7.44
C LEU A 17 9.31 8.93 8.34
N GLU A 18 9.57 10.22 8.29
CA GLU A 18 8.75 11.21 8.98
C GLU A 18 7.32 11.24 8.40
N ALA A 19 7.18 11.18 7.08
CA ALA A 19 5.87 11.08 6.42
C ALA A 19 5.11 9.81 6.83
N VAL A 20 5.80 8.67 6.92
CA VAL A 20 5.21 7.40 7.43
C VAL A 20 4.72 7.58 8.86
N LYS A 21 5.53 8.17 9.75
CA LYS A 21 5.15 8.44 11.15
C LYS A 21 3.89 9.31 11.22
N ARG A 22 3.82 10.38 10.42
CA ARG A 22 2.63 11.25 10.35
C ARG A 22 1.40 10.49 9.86
N CYS A 23 1.52 9.64 8.84
CA CYS A 23 0.42 8.81 8.35
C CYS A 23 -0.08 7.84 9.43
N CYS A 24 0.82 7.16 10.15
CA CYS A 24 0.46 6.28 11.26
C CYS A 24 -0.27 7.03 12.39
N PHE A 25 0.16 8.24 12.72
CA PHE A 25 -0.50 9.08 13.72
C PHE A 25 -1.95 9.40 13.32
N HIS A 26 -2.18 9.84 12.08
CA HIS A 26 -3.53 10.12 11.58
C HIS A 26 -4.38 8.86 11.48
N LEU A 27 -3.79 7.74 11.04
CA LEU A 27 -4.48 6.44 11.00
C LEU A 27 -4.96 6.02 12.39
N HIS A 28 -4.11 6.15 13.40
CA HIS A 28 -4.46 5.83 14.78
C HIS A 28 -5.54 6.78 15.33
N ALA A 29 -5.45 8.08 15.03
CA ALA A 29 -6.46 9.05 15.42
C ALA A 29 -7.83 8.75 14.78
N SER A 30 -7.87 8.37 13.50
CA SER A 30 -9.09 7.95 12.82
C SER A 30 -9.63 6.63 13.37
N ALA A 31 -8.76 5.65 13.64
CA ALA A 31 -9.14 4.36 14.20
C ALA A 31 -9.84 4.49 15.57
N ARG A 32 -9.44 5.46 16.41
CA ARG A 32 -10.08 5.72 17.71
C ARG A 32 -11.53 6.23 17.59
N LYS A 33 -11.91 6.81 16.46
CA LYS A 33 -13.28 7.27 16.21
C LYS A 33 -14.19 6.15 15.73
N LEU A 34 -13.61 5.02 15.31
CA LEU A 34 -14.32 3.88 14.74
C LEU A 34 -14.59 2.83 15.82
N PRO A 35 -15.84 2.36 15.98
CA PRO A 35 -16.13 1.20 16.81
C PRO A 35 -15.55 -0.04 16.13
N TRP A 36 -14.39 -0.50 16.60
CA TRP A 36 -13.72 -1.65 16.02
C TRP A 36 -14.36 -2.95 16.48
N LEU A 37 -15.35 -3.37 15.70
CA LEU A 37 -15.73 -4.71 15.25
C LEU A 37 -16.94 -4.46 14.33
N LEU A 38 -16.68 -4.07 13.09
CA LEU A 38 -17.71 -3.67 12.13
C LEU A 38 -18.45 -4.93 11.64
N ASN A 39 -19.70 -5.09 12.07
CA ASN A 39 -20.60 -6.11 11.55
C ASN A 39 -21.43 -5.54 10.38
N GLY A 40 -21.72 -6.34 9.35
CA GLY A 40 -22.56 -5.94 8.22
C GLY A 40 -23.96 -5.48 8.66
N GLN A 41 -24.53 -6.12 9.69
CA GLN A 41 -25.81 -5.72 10.29
C GLN A 41 -25.74 -4.30 10.91
N PHE A 42 -24.62 -3.96 11.56
CA PHE A 42 -24.38 -2.64 12.16
C PHE A 42 -24.25 -1.55 11.08
N LEU A 43 -23.52 -1.85 10.00
CA LEU A 43 -23.38 -0.94 8.85
C LEU A 43 -24.71 -0.74 8.12
N TYR A 44 -25.54 -1.78 8.00
CA TYR A 44 -26.85 -1.66 7.38
C TYR A 44 -27.80 -0.79 8.22
N ALA A 45 -27.82 -0.98 9.54
CA ALA A 45 -28.60 -0.17 10.46
C ALA A 45 -28.18 1.32 10.45
N ARG A 46 -26.89 1.60 10.22
CA ARG A 46 -26.31 2.95 10.18
C ARG A 46 -25.94 3.44 8.78
N ARG A 47 -26.61 2.94 7.74
CA ARG A 47 -26.29 3.26 6.34
C ARG A 47 -26.31 4.77 5.99
N ASN A 48 -27.03 5.56 6.78
CA ASN A 48 -27.18 7.01 6.59
C ASN A 48 -26.36 7.83 7.61
N ASP A 49 -25.53 7.18 8.42
CA ASP A 49 -24.68 7.84 9.42
C ASP A 49 -23.43 8.42 8.75
N THR A 50 -23.50 9.68 8.35
CA THR A 50 -22.44 10.37 7.60
C THR A 50 -21.11 10.37 8.36
N ASP A 51 -21.14 10.58 9.68
CA ASP A 51 -19.94 10.69 10.51
C ASP A 51 -19.15 9.38 10.55
N LEU A 52 -19.85 8.24 10.59
CA LEU A 52 -19.22 6.92 10.54
C LEU A 52 -18.52 6.68 9.19
N PHE A 53 -19.20 6.98 8.09
CA PHE A 53 -18.62 6.78 6.75
C PHE A 53 -17.49 7.75 6.45
N GLU A 54 -17.55 8.98 6.96
CA GLU A 54 -16.44 9.93 6.87
C GLU A 54 -15.21 9.43 7.63
N ALA A 55 -15.40 8.92 8.86
CA ALA A 55 -14.31 8.33 9.63
C ALA A 55 -13.70 7.10 8.92
N MET A 56 -14.52 6.24 8.32
CA MET A 56 -14.05 5.09 7.53
C MET A 56 -13.31 5.53 6.25
N ALA A 57 -13.82 6.55 5.55
CA ALA A 57 -13.17 7.08 4.35
C ALA A 57 -11.80 7.68 4.70
N ALA A 58 -11.72 8.48 5.76
CA ALA A 58 -10.47 9.06 6.26
C ALA A 58 -9.47 7.97 6.65
N PHE A 59 -9.91 6.90 7.32
CA PHE A 59 -9.05 5.75 7.64
C PHE A 59 -8.48 5.11 6.38
N ASN A 60 -9.32 4.85 5.37
CA ASN A 60 -8.88 4.25 4.10
C ASN A 60 -7.91 5.16 3.33
N GLU A 61 -8.14 6.48 3.31
CA GLU A 61 -7.25 7.45 2.67
C GLU A 61 -5.85 7.43 3.31
N TYR A 62 -5.79 7.50 4.66
CA TYR A 62 -4.51 7.45 5.35
C TYR A 62 -3.82 6.11 5.22
N PHE A 63 -4.56 5.00 5.16
CA PHE A 63 -4.00 3.68 4.93
C PHE A 63 -3.40 3.55 3.51
N ALA A 64 -4.10 4.05 2.50
CA ALA A 64 -3.58 4.10 1.13
C ALA A 64 -2.29 4.92 1.04
N LYS A 65 -2.30 6.11 1.67
CA LYS A 65 -1.12 7.00 1.75
C LYS A 65 0.05 6.37 2.50
N LEU A 66 -0.23 5.63 3.58
CA LEU A 66 0.78 4.87 4.33
C LEU A 66 1.41 3.77 3.47
N ARG A 67 0.59 3.00 2.74
CA ARG A 67 1.08 1.94 1.84
C ARG A 67 1.98 2.51 0.75
N ASP A 68 1.60 3.66 0.19
CA ASP A 68 2.34 4.33 -0.87
C ASP A 68 3.68 4.89 -0.39
N THR A 69 3.68 5.55 0.77
CA THR A 69 4.89 6.10 1.39
C THR A 69 5.84 5.00 1.87
N GLN A 70 5.33 3.94 2.49
CA GLN A 70 6.13 2.76 2.84
C GLN A 70 6.74 2.12 1.59
N GLY A 71 5.99 2.03 0.49
CA GLY A 71 6.50 1.54 -0.79
C GLY A 71 7.62 2.40 -1.37
N ALA A 72 7.61 3.71 -1.13
CA ALA A 72 8.70 4.61 -1.50
C ALA A 72 9.93 4.41 -0.60
N VAL A 73 9.73 4.35 0.73
CA VAL A 73 10.80 4.06 1.71
C VAL A 73 11.54 2.79 1.36
N LEU A 74 10.82 1.70 1.09
CA LEU A 74 11.43 0.40 0.78
C LEU A 74 12.24 0.43 -0.51
N ARG A 75 11.77 1.16 -1.54
CA ARG A 75 12.52 1.35 -2.79
C ARG A 75 13.81 2.13 -2.55
N HIS A 76 13.75 3.20 -1.78
CA HIS A 76 14.92 4.01 -1.41
C HIS A 76 15.91 3.26 -0.52
N ALA A 77 15.42 2.49 0.45
CA ALA A 77 16.25 1.61 1.27
C ALA A 77 16.93 0.52 0.43
N ALA A 78 16.23 -0.09 -0.52
CA ALA A 78 16.82 -1.09 -1.41
C ALA A 78 17.88 -0.50 -2.36
N LEU A 79 17.66 0.73 -2.86
CA LEU A 79 18.68 1.46 -3.63
C LEU A 79 19.95 1.69 -2.80
N LEU A 80 19.81 2.07 -1.53
CA LEU A 80 20.94 2.29 -0.62
C LEU A 80 21.65 0.99 -0.21
N MET A 81 20.93 -0.13 -0.14
CA MET A 81 21.50 -1.45 0.19
C MET A 81 22.10 -2.17 -1.03
N GLY A 82 21.94 -1.64 -2.25
CA GLY A 82 22.46 -2.26 -3.48
C GLY A 82 21.79 -3.59 -3.85
N GLU A 83 20.66 -3.93 -3.21
CA GLU A 83 20.00 -5.22 -3.38
C GLU A 83 19.04 -5.20 -4.58
N THR A 84 19.08 -6.24 -5.43
CA THR A 84 18.15 -6.38 -6.56
C THR A 84 16.75 -6.72 -6.04
N THR A 85 15.92 -5.69 -5.90
CA THR A 85 14.49 -5.69 -5.54
C THR A 85 13.81 -7.07 -5.42
N SER A 86 13.50 -7.46 -4.18
CA SER A 86 12.65 -8.61 -3.82
C SER A 86 11.28 -8.57 -4.55
N PRO A 87 10.71 -9.74 -4.93
CA PRO A 87 9.46 -9.85 -5.70
C PRO A 87 8.25 -9.16 -5.03
N LEU A 88 8.28 -8.95 -3.72
CA LEU A 88 7.21 -8.26 -2.96
C LEU A 88 7.09 -6.78 -3.34
N MET A 89 8.21 -6.11 -3.67
CA MET A 89 8.16 -4.73 -4.17
C MET A 89 7.65 -4.67 -5.61
N ARG A 90 7.97 -5.68 -6.43
CA ARG A 90 7.57 -5.77 -7.84
C ARG A 90 6.06 -5.99 -7.97
N SER A 91 5.47 -6.85 -7.15
CA SER A 91 4.01 -7.05 -7.07
C SER A 91 3.25 -5.77 -6.72
N ARG A 92 3.73 -4.99 -5.73
CA ARG A 92 3.10 -3.72 -5.33
C ARG A 92 3.21 -2.62 -6.39
N HIS A 93 4.29 -2.59 -7.20
CA HIS A 93 4.40 -1.65 -8.32
C HIS A 93 3.42 -2.00 -9.46
N CYS A 94 3.18 -3.29 -9.69
CA CYS A 94 2.27 -3.76 -10.73
C CYS A 94 0.80 -3.38 -10.47
N SER A 95 0.33 -3.37 -9.22
CA SER A 95 -1.07 -2.99 -8.91
C SER A 95 -1.40 -1.52 -9.16
N ARG A 96 -0.39 -0.63 -9.23
CA ARG A 96 -0.61 0.81 -9.47
C ARG A 96 -0.89 1.11 -10.96
N ASN A 97 -0.42 0.25 -11.87
CA ASN A 97 -0.69 0.35 -13.31
C ASN A 97 -1.96 -0.39 -13.77
N LEU A 98 -2.60 -1.19 -12.89
CA LEU A 98 -3.87 -1.84 -13.22
C LEU A 98 -5.09 -0.90 -13.12
N ALA A 99 -4.99 0.21 -12.38
CA ALA A 99 -6.12 1.13 -12.18
C ALA A 99 -6.39 2.03 -13.40
N SER A 100 -5.44 2.18 -14.34
CA SER A 100 -5.60 3.00 -15.55
C SER A 100 -5.94 2.19 -16.80
N SER A 101 -6.15 0.87 -16.69
CA SER A 101 -6.37 0.01 -17.85
C SER A 101 -7.61 -0.85 -17.68
N ASN A 102 -8.77 -0.27 -18.02
CA ASN A 102 -9.98 -1.02 -18.37
C ASN A 102 -9.76 -1.80 -19.70
N ARG A 103 -8.78 -2.70 -19.70
CA ARG A 103 -8.52 -3.61 -20.82
C ARG A 103 -7.94 -4.91 -20.28
N TRP A 104 -8.82 -5.70 -19.68
CA TRP A 104 -8.65 -7.14 -19.59
C TRP A 104 -8.58 -7.71 -21.02
N ARG A 105 -7.39 -7.75 -21.60
CA ARG A 105 -7.02 -8.79 -22.56
C ARG A 105 -5.75 -9.44 -22.06
N VAL A 106 -5.94 -10.66 -21.58
CA VAL A 106 -4.93 -11.71 -21.52
C VAL A 106 -4.16 -11.69 -22.85
N GLY A 107 -2.84 -11.47 -22.82
CA GLY A 107 -2.02 -11.71 -24.00
C GLY A 107 -0.88 -10.75 -24.32
N ASN A 108 -0.59 -9.71 -23.53
CA ASN A 108 0.66 -8.96 -23.76
C ASN A 108 1.18 -8.25 -22.49
N CYS A 109 1.74 -9.05 -21.57
CA CYS A 109 2.78 -8.56 -20.68
C CYS A 109 4.12 -8.91 -21.33
N PRO A 110 5.06 -7.96 -21.52
CA PRO A 110 6.41 -8.30 -21.94
C PRO A 110 7.08 -9.16 -20.87
N ALA A 111 7.10 -10.47 -21.13
CA ALA A 111 7.92 -11.61 -20.69
C ALA A 111 8.70 -11.64 -19.34
N ARG A 112 8.64 -10.62 -18.48
CA ARG A 112 9.46 -10.52 -17.26
C ARG A 112 8.68 -10.46 -15.94
N CYS A 113 7.34 -10.49 -15.99
CA CYS A 113 6.48 -10.56 -14.80
C CYS A 113 5.90 -11.96 -14.54
N ALA A 114 6.13 -12.94 -15.42
CA ALA A 114 5.56 -14.29 -15.32
C ALA A 114 6.41 -15.23 -14.48
N THR A 115 6.56 -14.97 -13.18
CA THR A 115 7.02 -16.01 -12.24
C THR A 115 6.50 -15.75 -10.84
N PHE A 116 5.17 -15.76 -10.70
CA PHE A 116 4.54 -16.10 -9.43
C PHE A 116 3.31 -16.94 -9.77
N GLN A 117 3.55 -18.22 -10.06
CA GLN A 117 2.50 -19.22 -10.15
C GLN A 117 1.91 -19.39 -8.75
N CYS A 118 0.68 -18.94 -8.56
CA CYS A 118 -0.16 -19.37 -7.46
C CYS A 118 -0.44 -20.86 -7.66
N THR A 119 0.20 -21.72 -6.86
CA THR A 119 -0.29 -23.08 -6.64
C THR A 119 -1.54 -23.00 -5.77
N THR A 120 -2.70 -22.79 -6.40
CA THR A 120 -3.99 -23.14 -5.82
C THR A 120 -4.18 -24.64 -6.00
N THR A 121 -3.81 -25.42 -4.98
CA THR A 121 -4.27 -26.78 -4.80
C THR A 121 -5.76 -26.73 -4.44
N THR A 122 -6.60 -27.12 -5.39
CA THR A 122 -8.02 -27.45 -5.16
C THR A 122 -8.13 -28.66 -4.25
N PRO A 123 -8.95 -28.65 -3.18
CA PRO A 123 -9.27 -29.87 -2.45
C PRO A 123 -10.33 -30.67 -3.22
N THR A 124 -9.94 -31.80 -3.77
CA THR A 124 -10.87 -32.88 -4.17
C THR A 124 -11.18 -33.71 -2.93
N THR A 125 -12.42 -33.63 -2.45
CA THR A 125 -12.98 -34.58 -1.46
C THR A 125 -13.35 -35.91 -2.15
N PRO A 126 -13.19 -37.05 -1.46
CA PRO A 126 -13.68 -38.35 -1.91
C PRO A 126 -15.20 -38.50 -1.75
#